data_AF-A0A962KF15-F1
#
_entry.id   AF-A0A962KF15-F1
#
_cell.length_a   1.000
_cell.length_b   1.000
_cell.length_c   1.000
_cell.angle_alpha   90.00
_cell.angle_beta   90.00
_cell.angle_gamma   90.00
#
_symmetry.space_group_name_H-M   'P 1'
#
loop_
_entity.id
_entity.type
_entity.pdbx_description
1 polymer ?
#
loop_
_entity_poly.entity_id
_entity_poly.type
_entity_poly.pdbx_seq_one_letter_code
_entity_poly.pdbx_strand_id
1 'polypeptide(L)'
;AFRTLQFLAPASRVDLFKSHIAPLLGEEHGIEQLRLFTMTRHFELADHCAHIYRKSLLCLVAAAGETEEDAAILGLETSLRADPDTTALFGLAGGPGRAEVLWSVSSATASTSHGGFDDDPATLASVARAVLGLTPADPVVPYPRETGGTRGGKPGDIDWPEALRRVRPAAVAPVPAQRDAAAPGARLALCIGIDAYARKPLNGCVADASAWGAWLRGQGFDVSFLLDGEATAAAILAGIDAVLSRAGRGDVVVIQFAGHGTQISDTSGEEIDQLDESWVPFDFLEGEFVVDDALGELFDRYRDRGVELVLFTDCCHSGTSSRAAFEASAAPNAPNSRFLPVERALQDRFRARHPDAARGDTRRDSLGWEIHFAACQDQQSAYEENGHGKFTLAALQALENAGAAHGTYGRLADAVIRAFADDLRQTPNFRAASQRRGWRLFAGTAAASGAASPPTHPGGETASAGLRDAPLERIERRLDEISAVLRRLS
;
A
#
# COMPACT_ATOMS: atom_id res chain seq x y z
N ALA A 1 14.47 -14.21 -25.51
CA ALA A 1 15.31 -15.08 -24.67
C ALA A 1 16.26 -14.16 -23.90
N PHE A 2 16.29 -14.27 -22.57
CA PHE A 2 17.24 -13.56 -21.73
C PHE A 2 18.33 -14.55 -21.37
N ARG A 3 19.57 -14.26 -21.74
CA ARG A 3 20.69 -15.18 -21.49
C ARG A 3 20.81 -15.54 -20.01
N THR A 4 20.72 -14.53 -19.14
CA THR A 4 20.86 -14.69 -17.70
C THR A 4 19.68 -14.03 -16.98
N LEU A 5 19.24 -14.62 -15.86
CA LEU A 5 18.20 -14.12 -14.97
C LEU A 5 18.72 -14.12 -13.53
N GLN A 6 18.53 -13.03 -12.80
CA GLN A 6 18.99 -12.86 -11.44
C GLN A 6 17.81 -12.46 -10.55
N PHE A 7 17.54 -13.25 -9.52
CA PHE A 7 16.61 -12.89 -8.47
C PHE A 7 17.37 -12.43 -7.23
N LEU A 8 16.97 -11.27 -6.70
CA LEU A 8 17.50 -10.70 -5.47
C LEU A 8 16.41 -10.86 -4.40
N ALA A 9 16.57 -11.82 -3.48
CA ALA A 9 15.64 -12.09 -2.38
C ALA A 9 14.15 -12.05 -2.79
N PRO A 10 13.70 -12.87 -3.76
CA PRO A 10 12.37 -12.71 -4.35
C PRO A 10 11.26 -13.12 -3.37
N ALA A 11 10.34 -12.18 -3.12
CA ALA A 11 9.05 -12.44 -2.48
C ALA A 11 8.04 -13.04 -3.48
N SER A 12 8.40 -14.19 -4.07
CA SER A 12 7.57 -14.91 -5.06
C SER A 12 7.25 -16.29 -4.54
N ARG A 13 5.99 -16.73 -4.66
CA ARG A 13 5.62 -18.10 -4.31
C ARG A 13 6.35 -19.13 -5.19
N VAL A 14 6.70 -20.26 -4.60
CA VAL A 14 7.41 -21.37 -5.27
C VAL A 14 6.56 -21.96 -6.40
N ASP A 15 5.23 -22.07 -6.23
CA ASP A 15 4.31 -22.56 -7.26
C ASP A 15 4.25 -21.64 -8.50
N LEU A 16 4.23 -20.31 -8.29
CA LEU A 16 4.29 -19.31 -9.36
C LEU A 16 5.62 -19.38 -10.11
N PHE A 17 6.73 -19.51 -9.38
CA PHE A 17 8.03 -19.71 -10.00
C PHE A 17 8.09 -20.97 -10.86
N LYS A 18 7.57 -22.10 -10.34
CA LYS A 18 7.55 -23.39 -11.04
C LYS A 18 6.66 -23.37 -12.29
N SER A 19 5.56 -22.64 -12.27
CA SER A 19 4.62 -22.56 -13.39
C SER A 19 5.06 -21.59 -14.48
N HIS A 20 5.74 -20.49 -14.13
CA HIS A 20 6.04 -19.42 -15.08
C HIS A 20 7.51 -19.29 -15.49
N ILE A 21 8.45 -19.62 -14.60
CA ILE A 21 9.89 -19.37 -14.83
C ILE A 21 10.66 -20.68 -15.02
N ALA A 22 10.43 -21.69 -14.18
CA ALA A 22 11.12 -22.98 -14.30
C ALA A 22 11.01 -23.64 -15.69
N PRO A 23 9.89 -23.53 -16.45
CA PRO A 23 9.78 -24.08 -17.80
C PRO A 23 10.64 -23.35 -18.85
N LEU A 24 11.11 -22.14 -18.54
CA LEU A 24 11.94 -21.33 -19.43
C LEU A 24 13.44 -21.60 -19.27
N LEU A 25 13.83 -22.45 -18.30
CA LEU A 25 15.23 -22.76 -18.00
C LEU A 25 15.82 -23.76 -18.99
N GLY A 26 16.99 -23.41 -19.54
CA GLY A 26 17.73 -24.17 -20.53
C GLY A 26 18.01 -23.35 -21.78
N GLU A 27 19.11 -23.67 -22.47
CA GLU A 27 19.54 -22.96 -23.69
C GLU A 27 18.45 -22.94 -24.78
N GLU A 28 17.67 -24.01 -24.88
CA GLU A 28 16.58 -24.15 -25.85
C GLU A 28 15.28 -23.42 -25.46
N HIS A 29 15.16 -22.97 -24.21
CA HIS A 29 13.92 -22.40 -23.64
C HIS A 29 14.03 -20.90 -23.29
N GLY A 30 15.25 -20.36 -23.33
CA GLY A 30 15.49 -18.93 -23.39
C GLY A 30 15.97 -18.28 -22.10
N ILE A 31 16.22 -19.05 -21.03
CA ILE A 31 17.00 -18.65 -19.85
C ILE A 31 18.15 -19.64 -19.68
N GLU A 32 19.37 -19.26 -20.07
CA GLU A 32 20.55 -20.13 -19.99
C GLU A 32 21.06 -20.26 -18.55
N GLN A 33 21.02 -19.15 -17.79
CA GLN A 33 21.52 -19.12 -16.43
C GLN A 33 20.55 -18.41 -15.48
N LEU A 34 20.12 -19.10 -14.44
CA LEU A 34 19.37 -18.52 -13.31
C LEU A 34 20.25 -18.45 -12.06
N ARG A 35 20.33 -17.26 -11.46
CA ARG A 35 20.96 -17.03 -10.15
C ARG A 35 19.94 -16.50 -9.15
N LEU A 36 19.90 -17.12 -7.98
CA LEU A 36 19.08 -16.69 -6.85
C LEU A 36 20.00 -16.20 -5.72
N PHE A 37 19.99 -14.90 -5.46
CA PHE A 37 20.63 -14.32 -4.28
C PHE A 37 19.64 -14.40 -3.13
N THR A 38 20.03 -15.09 -2.08
CA THR A 38 19.25 -15.26 -0.85
C THR A 38 20.23 -15.55 0.29
N MET A 39 19.75 -15.81 1.48
CA MET A 39 20.54 -15.98 2.68
C MET A 39 20.17 -17.27 3.38
N THR A 40 21.09 -17.76 4.20
CA THR A 40 20.79 -18.93 5.04
C THR A 40 19.81 -18.54 6.13
N ARG A 41 19.05 -19.50 6.64
CA ARG A 41 18.07 -19.36 7.72
C ARG A 41 18.63 -18.64 8.95
N HIS A 42 19.92 -18.79 9.23
CA HIS A 42 20.57 -18.04 10.29
C HIS A 42 20.48 -16.52 10.05
N PHE A 43 20.82 -16.07 8.84
CA PHE A 43 20.68 -14.67 8.45
C PHE A 43 19.22 -14.28 8.27
N GLU A 44 18.32 -15.15 7.78
CA GLU A 44 16.89 -14.82 7.65
C GLU A 44 16.22 -14.50 8.98
N LEU A 45 16.62 -15.23 10.03
CA LEU A 45 16.14 -15.03 11.39
C LEU A 45 16.81 -13.86 12.11
N ALA A 46 18.00 -13.45 11.66
CA ALA A 46 18.71 -12.28 12.16
C ALA A 46 18.34 -10.99 11.40
N ASP A 47 17.79 -11.14 10.19
CA ASP A 47 17.25 -10.06 9.38
C ASP A 47 15.98 -9.49 10.03
N HIS A 48 15.67 -8.25 9.69
CA HIS A 48 14.57 -7.52 10.28
C HIS A 48 13.97 -6.57 9.27
N CYS A 49 12.66 -6.35 9.36
CA CYS A 49 12.06 -5.20 8.71
C CYS A 49 12.25 -4.01 9.63
N ALA A 50 13.31 -3.24 9.41
CA ALA A 50 13.51 -1.97 10.10
C ALA A 50 13.52 -2.08 11.66
N HIS A 51 13.83 -3.28 12.20
CA HIS A 51 13.70 -3.70 13.60
C HIS A 51 12.27 -3.68 14.20
N ILE A 52 11.26 -3.34 13.39
CA ILE A 52 9.83 -3.37 13.74
C ILE A 52 9.33 -4.81 13.72
N TYR A 53 9.75 -5.59 12.71
CA TYR A 53 9.58 -7.04 12.67
C TYR A 53 10.95 -7.69 12.85
N ARG A 54 11.09 -8.54 13.88
CA ARG A 54 12.35 -9.19 14.27
C ARG A 54 12.77 -10.36 13.35
N LYS A 55 12.15 -10.48 12.18
CA LYS A 55 12.51 -11.43 11.11
C LYS A 55 12.46 -10.72 9.76
N SER A 56 12.92 -11.36 8.71
CA SER A 56 12.90 -10.79 7.35
C SER A 56 11.49 -10.46 6.82
N LEU A 57 11.40 -9.50 5.90
CA LEU A 57 10.15 -9.17 5.20
C LEU A 57 9.56 -10.38 4.46
N LEU A 58 10.42 -11.29 4.01
CA LEU A 58 9.99 -12.50 3.33
C LEU A 58 9.35 -13.50 4.28
N CYS A 59 9.80 -13.58 5.55
CA CYS A 59 9.11 -14.35 6.58
C CYS A 59 7.71 -13.79 6.87
N LEU A 60 7.56 -12.46 6.84
CA LEU A 60 6.24 -11.82 6.99
C LEU A 60 5.33 -12.12 5.80
N VAL A 61 5.85 -11.99 4.57
CA VAL A 61 5.10 -12.33 3.35
C VAL A 61 4.69 -13.80 3.34
N ALA A 62 5.58 -14.72 3.71
CA ALA A 62 5.28 -16.15 3.80
C ALA A 62 4.19 -16.48 4.83
N ALA A 63 4.24 -15.83 5.99
CA ALA A 63 3.34 -16.13 7.11
C ALA A 63 1.97 -15.44 6.99
N ALA A 64 1.91 -14.24 6.41
CA ALA A 64 0.72 -13.39 6.48
C ALA A 64 0.36 -12.69 5.15
N GLY A 65 1.24 -12.69 4.16
CA GLY A 65 1.03 -12.01 2.87
C GLY A 65 0.35 -12.86 1.80
N GLU A 66 0.14 -14.16 2.05
CA GLU A 66 -0.35 -15.12 1.06
C GLU A 66 -1.59 -15.87 1.56
N THR A 67 -2.42 -16.36 0.64
CA THR A 67 -3.71 -17.02 0.98
C THR A 67 -3.55 -18.38 1.66
N GLU A 68 -2.39 -19.01 1.48
CA GLU A 68 -1.97 -20.23 2.18
C GLU A 68 -1.08 -19.86 3.36
N GLU A 69 -1.34 -20.48 4.51
CA GLU A 69 -0.56 -20.27 5.74
C GLU A 69 0.82 -20.91 5.55
N ASP A 70 1.90 -20.17 5.84
CA ASP A 70 3.28 -20.54 5.51
C ASP A 70 3.51 -20.82 4.01
N ALA A 71 2.99 -19.94 3.15
CA ALA A 71 3.21 -20.05 1.71
C ALA A 71 4.72 -20.15 1.40
N ALA A 72 5.09 -21.14 0.59
CA ALA A 72 6.48 -21.35 0.24
C ALA A 72 6.98 -20.18 -0.63
N ILE A 73 7.83 -19.32 -0.08
CA ILE A 73 8.42 -18.17 -0.75
C ILE A 73 9.81 -18.52 -1.26
N LEU A 74 10.04 -18.38 -2.56
CA LEU A 74 11.28 -18.76 -3.24
C LEU A 74 12.53 -18.12 -2.62
N GLY A 75 12.40 -16.89 -2.12
CA GLY A 75 13.50 -16.17 -1.48
C GLY A 75 13.90 -16.69 -0.09
N LEU A 76 13.19 -17.68 0.48
CA LEU A 76 13.51 -18.29 1.78
C LEU A 76 14.20 -19.66 1.64
N GLU A 77 15.31 -19.90 2.35
CA GLU A 77 16.03 -21.18 2.43
C GLU A 77 15.10 -22.32 2.83
N THR A 78 14.24 -22.08 3.81
CA THR A 78 13.27 -23.09 4.29
C THR A 78 12.36 -23.55 3.16
N SER A 79 11.87 -22.63 2.34
CA SER A 79 10.99 -22.93 1.20
C SER A 79 11.74 -23.63 0.07
N LEU A 80 12.98 -23.21 -0.22
CA LEU A 80 13.83 -23.84 -1.24
C LEU A 80 14.16 -25.29 -0.92
N ARG A 81 14.37 -25.61 0.35
CA ARG A 81 14.71 -26.97 0.82
C ARG A 81 13.49 -27.84 1.09
N ALA A 82 12.31 -27.24 1.32
CA ALA A 82 11.08 -27.98 1.56
C ALA A 82 10.50 -28.60 0.28
N ASP A 83 10.68 -27.96 -0.88
CA ASP A 83 10.21 -28.47 -2.16
C ASP A 83 11.30 -29.31 -2.88
N PRO A 84 11.00 -30.57 -3.26
CA PRO A 84 11.98 -31.43 -3.94
C PRO A 84 12.41 -30.91 -5.31
N ASP A 85 11.52 -30.22 -6.04
CA ASP A 85 11.84 -29.72 -7.39
C ASP A 85 12.78 -28.53 -7.30
N THR A 86 12.58 -27.60 -6.35
CA THR A 86 13.53 -26.53 -6.09
C THR A 86 14.86 -27.08 -5.56
N THR A 87 14.82 -28.08 -4.68
CA THR A 87 16.03 -28.74 -4.16
C THR A 87 16.87 -29.34 -5.30
N ALA A 88 16.22 -30.03 -6.25
CA ALA A 88 16.88 -30.59 -7.43
C ALA A 88 17.34 -29.49 -8.40
N LEU A 89 16.49 -28.48 -8.65
CA LEU A 89 16.79 -27.38 -9.57
C LEU A 89 18.03 -26.59 -9.15
N PHE A 90 18.16 -26.31 -7.87
CA PHE A 90 19.24 -25.52 -7.28
C PHE A 90 20.40 -26.38 -6.74
N GLY A 91 20.36 -27.70 -6.90
CA GLY A 91 21.43 -28.59 -6.45
C GLY A 91 21.59 -28.68 -4.93
N LEU A 92 20.56 -28.36 -4.16
CA LEU A 92 20.63 -28.24 -2.69
C LEU A 92 20.76 -29.58 -1.95
N ALA A 93 20.53 -30.70 -2.65
CA ALA A 93 20.75 -32.06 -2.15
C ALA A 93 22.17 -32.60 -2.42
N GLY A 94 23.12 -31.75 -2.84
CA GLY A 94 24.52 -32.14 -3.06
C GLY A 94 24.83 -32.70 -4.45
N GLY A 95 23.97 -32.43 -5.44
CA GLY A 95 24.17 -32.74 -6.85
C GLY A 95 24.18 -31.48 -7.74
N PRO A 96 24.55 -31.59 -9.03
CA PRO A 96 24.55 -30.44 -9.93
C PRO A 96 23.13 -29.93 -10.18
N GLY A 97 22.88 -28.66 -9.87
CA GLY A 97 21.64 -27.95 -10.20
C GLY A 97 21.67 -27.36 -11.61
N ARG A 98 20.49 -27.00 -12.15
CA ARG A 98 20.35 -26.21 -13.38
C ARG A 98 20.30 -24.70 -13.11
N ALA A 99 20.20 -24.31 -11.84
CA ALA A 99 20.25 -22.94 -11.36
C ALA A 99 21.18 -22.84 -10.14
N GLU A 100 21.67 -21.64 -9.86
CA GLU A 100 22.64 -21.37 -8.80
C GLU A 100 22.00 -20.56 -7.68
N VAL A 101 22.26 -20.95 -6.43
CA VAL A 101 21.92 -20.14 -5.25
C VAL A 101 23.20 -19.51 -4.71
N LEU A 102 23.18 -18.18 -4.59
CA LEU A 102 24.26 -17.38 -4.04
C LEU A 102 23.88 -16.96 -2.63
N TRP A 103 24.39 -17.72 -1.66
CA TRP A 103 24.11 -17.52 -0.24
C TRP A 103 24.89 -16.33 0.33
N SER A 104 24.21 -15.54 1.15
CA SER A 104 24.85 -14.58 2.05
C SER A 104 25.47 -15.27 3.27
N VAL A 105 26.66 -14.86 3.73
CA VAL A 105 27.64 -13.94 3.12
C VAL A 105 28.64 -14.74 2.28
N SER A 106 28.98 -14.27 1.08
CA SER A 106 29.95 -14.92 0.19
C SER A 106 30.73 -13.93 -0.66
N SER A 107 31.66 -14.42 -1.50
CA SER A 107 32.36 -13.56 -2.47
C SER A 107 31.43 -12.94 -3.51
N ALA A 108 30.23 -13.51 -3.71
CA ALA A 108 29.24 -13.01 -4.65
C ALA A 108 28.28 -11.98 -4.03
N THR A 109 28.19 -11.89 -2.70
CA THR A 109 27.29 -10.97 -1.99
C THR A 109 27.76 -10.75 -0.57
N ALA A 110 27.85 -9.49 -0.15
CA ALA A 110 28.16 -9.09 1.22
C ALA A 110 26.90 -8.65 1.99
N SER A 111 25.72 -8.68 1.37
CA SER A 111 24.46 -8.31 2.02
C SER A 111 24.17 -9.24 3.19
N THR A 112 23.69 -8.71 4.32
CA THR A 112 23.21 -9.49 5.47
C THR A 112 21.71 -9.32 5.71
N SER A 113 20.99 -8.65 4.80
CA SER A 113 19.54 -8.41 4.86
C SER A 113 18.87 -8.66 3.50
N HIS A 114 17.59 -9.04 3.47
CA HIS A 114 16.92 -9.33 2.19
C HIS A 114 16.75 -8.06 1.34
N GLY A 115 16.51 -6.91 1.98
CA GLY A 115 16.45 -5.61 1.30
C GLY A 115 17.81 -4.97 1.02
N GLY A 116 18.93 -5.66 1.28
CA GLY A 116 20.28 -5.12 1.03
C GLY A 116 20.93 -5.61 -0.26
N PHE A 117 20.33 -6.60 -0.96
CA PHE A 117 20.93 -7.21 -2.15
C PHE A 117 20.98 -6.27 -3.36
N ASP A 118 20.04 -5.35 -3.50
CA ASP A 118 19.95 -4.36 -4.58
C ASP A 118 20.89 -3.16 -4.38
N ASP A 119 21.41 -2.98 -3.17
CA ASP A 119 22.37 -1.91 -2.83
C ASP A 119 23.77 -2.43 -2.45
N ASP A 120 23.96 -3.76 -2.36
CA ASP A 120 25.25 -4.38 -2.05
C ASP A 120 26.20 -4.37 -3.26
N PRO A 121 27.36 -3.68 -3.18
CA PRO A 121 28.30 -3.63 -4.29
C PRO A 121 28.82 -4.99 -4.76
N ALA A 122 28.95 -5.97 -3.85
CA ALA A 122 29.40 -7.31 -4.23
C ALA A 122 28.33 -8.04 -5.05
N THR A 123 27.05 -7.94 -4.62
CA THR A 123 25.89 -8.47 -5.34
C THR A 123 25.79 -7.89 -6.74
N LEU A 124 25.85 -6.57 -6.87
CA LEU A 124 25.72 -5.91 -8.17
C LEU A 124 26.92 -6.17 -9.08
N ALA A 125 28.13 -6.28 -8.53
CA ALA A 125 29.29 -6.71 -9.31
C ALA A 125 29.16 -8.18 -9.77
N SER A 126 28.54 -9.05 -8.98
CA SER A 126 28.24 -10.44 -9.37
C SER A 126 27.19 -10.52 -10.48
N VAL A 127 26.13 -9.70 -10.39
CA VAL A 127 25.10 -9.55 -11.44
C VAL A 127 25.72 -9.04 -12.73
N ALA A 128 26.52 -7.97 -12.67
CA ALA A 128 27.18 -7.39 -13.84
C ALA A 128 28.10 -8.41 -14.53
N ARG A 129 28.87 -9.19 -13.78
CA ARG A 129 29.70 -10.26 -14.36
C ARG A 129 28.86 -11.34 -15.04
N ALA A 130 27.73 -11.74 -14.45
CA ALA A 130 26.82 -12.71 -15.04
C ALA A 130 26.27 -12.21 -16.39
N VAL A 131 25.80 -10.97 -16.42
CA VAL A 131 25.22 -10.34 -17.62
C VAL A 131 26.26 -10.20 -18.72
N LEU A 132 27.48 -9.82 -18.37
CA LEU A 132 28.58 -9.59 -19.32
C LEU A 132 29.34 -10.87 -19.71
N GLY A 133 29.03 -12.01 -19.10
CA GLY A 133 29.77 -13.27 -19.32
C GLY A 133 31.23 -13.20 -18.84
N LEU A 134 31.48 -12.40 -17.80
CA LEU A 134 32.81 -12.16 -17.23
C LEU A 134 33.11 -13.12 -16.08
N THR A 135 34.39 -13.43 -15.89
CA THR A 135 34.91 -14.23 -14.78
C THR A 135 35.15 -13.35 -13.53
N PRO A 136 35.30 -13.95 -12.33
CA PRO A 136 35.63 -13.19 -11.12
C PRO A 136 36.94 -12.39 -11.21
N ALA A 137 37.87 -12.81 -12.08
CA ALA A 137 39.15 -12.12 -12.31
C ALA A 137 39.01 -10.88 -13.21
N ASP A 138 37.92 -10.78 -13.96
CA ASP A 138 37.72 -9.68 -14.88
C ASP A 138 37.29 -8.41 -14.11
N PRO A 139 37.88 -7.24 -14.47
CA PRO A 139 37.54 -5.99 -13.85
C PRO A 139 36.11 -5.58 -14.23
N VAL A 140 35.32 -5.20 -13.24
CA VAL A 140 34.03 -4.56 -13.42
C VAL A 140 34.09 -3.23 -12.68
N VAL A 141 33.54 -2.18 -13.29
CA VAL A 141 33.42 -0.87 -12.63
C VAL A 141 32.68 -1.08 -11.31
N PRO A 142 33.29 -0.76 -10.16
CA PRO A 142 32.62 -0.96 -8.88
C PRO A 142 31.29 -0.21 -8.87
N TYR A 143 30.24 -0.88 -8.42
CA TYR A 143 29.00 -0.18 -8.12
C TYR A 143 29.31 0.92 -7.09
N PRO A 144 28.88 2.18 -7.32
CA PRO A 144 29.19 3.26 -6.41
C PRO A 144 28.73 2.88 -5.00
N ARG A 145 29.67 2.83 -4.05
CA ARG A 145 29.27 2.85 -2.64
C ARG A 145 28.72 4.23 -2.40
N GLU A 146 27.48 4.33 -1.93
CA GLU A 146 26.98 5.59 -1.42
C GLU A 146 27.86 6.02 -0.24
N THR A 147 28.77 6.95 -0.50
CA THR A 147 29.54 7.61 0.53
C THR A 147 28.61 8.56 1.27
N GLY A 148 27.86 8.06 2.25
CA GLY A 148 27.20 8.84 3.30
C GLY A 148 26.56 10.16 2.88
N GLY A 149 25.88 10.20 1.73
CA GLY A 149 25.38 11.43 1.13
C GLY A 149 24.18 11.16 0.25
N THR A 150 23.03 11.71 0.67
CA THR A 150 21.78 11.96 -0.06
C THR A 150 21.75 11.50 -1.53
N ARG A 151 20.92 10.48 -1.83
CA ARG A 151 20.51 10.08 -3.19
C ARG A 151 19.81 11.23 -3.91
N GLY A 152 20.59 12.03 -4.64
CA GLY A 152 20.13 13.07 -5.56
C GLY A 152 20.66 12.80 -6.96
N GLY A 153 20.00 11.88 -7.68
CA GLY A 153 20.24 11.66 -9.11
C GLY A 153 18.89 11.51 -9.80
N LYS A 154 18.57 12.46 -10.69
CA LYS A 154 17.27 12.53 -11.39
C LYS A 154 17.07 11.30 -12.29
N PRO A 155 15.85 10.73 -12.38
CA PRO A 155 15.52 9.72 -13.38
C PRO A 155 15.43 10.36 -14.77
N GLY A 156 16.57 10.54 -15.43
CA GLY A 156 16.62 11.18 -16.75
C GLY A 156 17.99 11.13 -17.42
N ASP A 157 19.06 10.99 -16.65
CA ASP A 157 20.43 11.09 -17.17
C ASP A 157 21.07 9.75 -17.57
N ILE A 158 20.25 8.69 -17.72
CA ILE A 158 20.72 7.42 -18.29
C ILE A 158 20.54 7.48 -19.81
N ASP A 159 21.65 7.65 -20.54
CA ASP A 159 21.68 7.58 -22.00
C ASP A 159 21.50 6.11 -22.44
N TRP A 160 20.24 5.72 -22.65
CA TRP A 160 19.89 4.37 -23.06
C TRP A 160 20.34 4.09 -24.51
N PRO A 161 21.02 2.96 -24.78
CA PRO A 161 21.34 2.54 -26.14
C PRO A 161 20.10 2.46 -27.03
N GLU A 162 20.19 2.95 -28.28
CA GLU A 162 19.10 3.02 -29.28
C GLU A 162 18.32 1.69 -29.42
N ALA A 163 18.98 0.55 -29.22
CA ALA A 163 18.38 -0.79 -29.29
C ALA A 163 17.33 -1.06 -28.19
N LEU A 164 17.44 -0.43 -27.01
CA LEU A 164 16.51 -0.59 -25.89
C LEU A 164 15.32 0.37 -25.94
N ARG A 165 15.35 1.39 -26.82
CA ARG A 165 14.19 2.26 -27.09
C ARG A 165 13.07 1.58 -27.88
N ARG A 166 13.30 0.36 -28.40
CA ARG A 166 12.33 -0.41 -29.19
C ARG A 166 12.08 -1.81 -28.64
N VAL A 167 11.77 -1.91 -27.35
CA VAL A 167 10.93 -3.01 -26.87
C VAL A 167 9.57 -2.40 -26.54
N ARG A 168 8.68 -2.37 -27.55
CA ARG A 168 7.25 -2.24 -27.24
C ARG A 168 6.89 -3.46 -26.41
N PRO A 169 6.24 -3.29 -25.24
CA PRO A 169 5.64 -4.43 -24.55
C PRO A 169 4.78 -5.17 -25.56
N ALA A 170 5.02 -6.48 -25.72
CA ALA A 170 4.03 -7.34 -26.34
C ALA A 170 2.72 -7.08 -25.58
N ALA A 171 1.64 -6.79 -26.32
CA ALA A 171 0.36 -6.46 -25.72
C ALA A 171 -0.01 -7.54 -24.70
N VAL A 172 0.00 -7.16 -23.43
CA VAL A 172 -0.60 -7.94 -22.36
C VAL A 172 -2.04 -8.18 -22.80
N ALA A 173 -2.44 -9.44 -22.89
CA ALA A 173 -3.83 -9.78 -23.17
C ALA A 173 -4.75 -8.99 -22.23
N PRO A 174 -5.86 -8.43 -22.73
CA PRO A 174 -6.71 -7.57 -21.92
C PRO A 174 -7.18 -8.34 -20.70
N VAL A 175 -6.94 -7.77 -19.51
CA VAL A 175 -7.71 -8.09 -18.30
C VAL A 175 -9.16 -7.65 -18.60
N PRO A 176 -10.16 -8.53 -18.70
CA PRO A 176 -11.53 -8.07 -18.70
C PRO A 176 -11.88 -7.64 -17.26
N ALA A 177 -12.60 -6.56 -16.99
CA ALA A 177 -13.54 -5.82 -17.84
C ALA A 177 -13.29 -4.31 -17.75
N GLN A 178 -13.06 -3.67 -18.90
CA GLN A 178 -13.45 -2.27 -19.05
C GLN A 178 -14.96 -2.20 -18.80
N ARG A 179 -15.36 -1.43 -17.78
CA ARG A 179 -16.78 -1.11 -17.58
C ARG A 179 -17.19 -0.08 -18.62
N ASP A 180 -18.19 -0.40 -19.43
CA ASP A 180 -18.95 0.61 -20.14
C ASP A 180 -19.55 1.57 -19.12
N ALA A 181 -19.53 2.87 -19.44
CA ALA A 181 -20.09 3.90 -18.58
C ALA A 181 -21.58 3.60 -18.38
N ALA A 182 -21.97 3.23 -17.15
CA ALA A 182 -23.38 3.24 -16.77
C ALA A 182 -23.90 4.69 -16.82
N ALA A 183 -25.21 4.87 -16.96
CA ALA A 183 -25.82 6.18 -16.73
C ALA A 183 -25.35 6.70 -15.36
N PRO A 184 -24.78 7.91 -15.27
CA PRO A 184 -24.05 8.31 -14.08
C PRO A 184 -25.00 8.35 -12.87
N GLY A 185 -24.67 7.56 -11.85
CA GLY A 185 -25.26 7.71 -10.52
C GLY A 185 -24.96 9.07 -9.92
N ALA A 186 -25.52 9.37 -8.75
CA ALA A 186 -25.21 10.58 -8.01
C ALA A 186 -23.70 10.68 -7.74
N ARG A 187 -23.18 11.90 -7.85
CA ARG A 187 -21.79 12.25 -7.57
C ARG A 187 -21.79 13.19 -6.38
N LEU A 188 -21.36 12.73 -5.23
CA LEU A 188 -21.39 13.49 -3.98
C LEU A 188 -19.96 13.68 -3.48
N ALA A 189 -19.67 14.85 -2.92
CA ALA A 189 -18.37 15.07 -2.29
C ALA A 189 -18.47 15.89 -1.01
N LEU A 190 -17.56 15.60 -0.10
CA LEU A 190 -17.27 16.40 1.09
C LEU A 190 -15.80 16.83 1.05
N CYS A 191 -15.57 18.15 1.05
CA CYS A 191 -14.23 18.74 1.10
C CYS A 191 -14.02 19.41 2.46
N ILE A 192 -12.97 18.99 3.18
CA ILE A 192 -12.68 19.43 4.54
C ILE A 192 -11.31 20.11 4.54
N GLY A 193 -11.25 21.32 5.09
CA GLY A 193 -10.02 22.13 5.14
C GLY A 193 -9.92 22.88 6.46
N ILE A 194 -8.83 22.67 7.20
CA ILE A 194 -8.63 23.30 8.51
C ILE A 194 -7.26 23.99 8.54
N ASP A 195 -7.25 25.31 8.60
CA ASP A 195 -6.05 26.13 8.75
C ASP A 195 -5.96 26.75 10.14
N ALA A 196 -7.10 27.19 10.67
CA ALA A 196 -7.23 27.99 11.89
C ALA A 196 -7.06 27.19 13.19
N TYR A 197 -6.13 26.24 13.26
CA TYR A 197 -5.80 25.54 14.49
C TYR A 197 -5.26 26.50 15.54
N ALA A 198 -5.79 26.39 16.77
CA ALA A 198 -5.31 27.17 17.91
C ALA A 198 -3.83 26.93 18.24
N ARG A 199 -3.27 25.80 17.81
CA ARG A 199 -1.84 25.48 17.90
C ARG A 199 -1.35 25.05 16.53
N LYS A 200 -0.18 25.58 16.14
CA LYS A 200 0.45 25.33 14.84
C LYS A 200 -0.52 25.58 13.66
N PRO A 201 -1.01 26.81 13.46
CA PRO A 201 -1.90 27.09 12.34
C PRO A 201 -1.24 26.77 11.00
N LEU A 202 -2.06 26.29 10.05
CA LEU A 202 -1.69 26.02 8.66
C LEU A 202 -2.22 27.16 7.77
N ASN A 203 -1.87 27.17 6.49
CA ASN A 203 -2.26 28.27 5.59
C ASN A 203 -2.77 27.81 4.20
N GLY A 204 -2.88 26.50 3.96
CA GLY A 204 -3.26 25.98 2.64
C GLY A 204 -4.38 24.96 2.64
N CYS A 205 -4.90 24.55 3.78
CA CYS A 205 -5.92 23.50 3.86
C CYS A 205 -7.29 23.97 3.38
N VAL A 206 -7.69 25.20 3.71
CA VAL A 206 -8.94 25.80 3.21
C VAL A 206 -8.85 26.05 1.70
N ALA A 207 -7.68 26.46 1.23
CA ALA A 207 -7.41 26.63 -0.19
C ALA A 207 -7.45 25.30 -0.95
N ASP A 208 -6.90 24.23 -0.37
CA ASP A 208 -6.97 22.87 -0.91
C ASP A 208 -8.42 22.39 -1.03
N ALA A 209 -9.20 22.50 0.05
CA ALA A 209 -10.61 22.11 0.04
C ALA A 209 -11.37 22.87 -1.05
N SER A 210 -11.15 24.19 -1.16
CA SER A 210 -11.76 25.03 -2.19
C SER A 210 -11.38 24.60 -3.62
N ALA A 211 -10.10 24.29 -3.86
CA ALA A 211 -9.59 23.86 -5.16
C ALA A 211 -10.16 22.50 -5.57
N TRP A 212 -10.17 21.53 -4.66
CA TRP A 212 -10.81 20.24 -4.86
C TRP A 212 -12.30 20.38 -5.14
N GLY A 213 -13.01 21.19 -4.35
CA GLY A 213 -14.44 21.40 -4.54
C GLY A 213 -14.77 22.07 -5.87
N ALA A 214 -13.97 23.04 -6.32
CA ALA A 214 -14.12 23.65 -7.63
C ALA A 214 -13.91 22.63 -8.77
N TRP A 215 -12.85 21.83 -8.69
CA TRP A 215 -12.56 20.80 -9.68
C TRP A 215 -13.67 19.73 -9.73
N LEU A 216 -14.10 19.22 -8.57
CA LEU A 216 -15.15 18.21 -8.44
C LEU A 216 -16.51 18.72 -8.95
N ARG A 217 -16.88 19.98 -8.68
CA ARG A 217 -18.07 20.60 -9.28
C ARG A 217 -18.00 20.64 -10.80
N GLY A 218 -16.82 20.93 -11.36
CA GLY A 218 -16.56 20.83 -12.79
C GLY A 218 -16.80 19.42 -13.35
N GLN A 219 -16.67 18.38 -12.51
CA GLN A 219 -16.97 16.98 -12.84
C GLN A 219 -18.40 16.54 -12.50
N GLY A 220 -19.29 17.47 -12.14
CA GLY A 220 -20.70 17.21 -11.84
C GLY A 220 -20.98 16.67 -10.43
N PHE A 221 -20.04 16.83 -9.49
CA PHE A 221 -20.29 16.49 -8.09
C PHE A 221 -21.13 17.56 -7.38
N ASP A 222 -22.05 17.12 -6.53
CA ASP A 222 -22.67 17.91 -5.46
C ASP A 222 -21.68 17.97 -4.28
N VAL A 223 -21.07 19.14 -4.08
CA VAL A 223 -19.96 19.34 -3.12
C VAL A 223 -20.41 20.12 -1.90
N SER A 224 -20.24 19.52 -0.73
CA SER A 224 -20.37 20.14 0.59
C SER A 224 -18.99 20.45 1.19
N PHE A 225 -18.93 21.42 2.11
CA PHE A 225 -17.68 21.83 2.77
C PHE A 225 -17.80 21.80 4.29
N LEU A 226 -16.67 21.57 4.96
CA LEU A 226 -16.45 21.88 6.36
C LEU A 226 -15.12 22.62 6.47
N LEU A 227 -15.15 23.90 6.83
CA LEU A 227 -13.95 24.74 6.87
C LEU A 227 -13.69 25.26 8.28
N ASP A 228 -12.43 25.21 8.70
CA ASP A 228 -11.96 25.73 9.98
C ASP A 228 -12.88 25.36 11.16
N GLY A 229 -13.51 26.36 11.79
CA GLY A 229 -14.36 26.20 12.96
C GLY A 229 -15.58 25.29 12.76
N GLU A 230 -15.96 25.03 11.52
CA GLU A 230 -17.06 24.11 11.19
C GLU A 230 -16.62 22.63 11.24
N ALA A 231 -15.32 22.36 11.09
CA ALA A 231 -14.76 21.02 10.97
C ALA A 231 -14.42 20.42 12.35
N THR A 232 -15.42 20.32 13.23
CA THR A 232 -15.33 19.56 14.48
C THR A 232 -15.33 18.05 14.22
N ALA A 233 -14.84 17.22 15.15
CA ALA A 233 -14.86 15.76 14.97
C ALA A 233 -16.27 15.24 14.66
N ALA A 234 -17.26 15.72 15.42
CA ALA A 234 -18.67 15.36 15.23
C ALA A 234 -19.21 15.81 13.87
N ALA A 235 -18.88 17.03 13.43
CA ALA A 235 -19.33 17.54 12.14
C ALA A 235 -18.70 16.80 10.96
N ILE A 236 -17.42 16.43 11.06
CA ILE A 236 -16.71 15.64 10.06
C ILE A 236 -17.39 14.27 9.90
N LEU A 237 -17.56 13.52 11.00
CA LEU A 237 -18.20 12.20 10.96
C LEU A 237 -19.65 12.28 10.46
N ALA A 238 -20.41 13.28 10.90
CA ALA A 238 -21.79 13.49 10.44
C ALA A 238 -21.86 13.90 8.96
N GLY A 239 -20.91 14.70 8.48
CA GLY A 239 -20.82 15.10 7.09
C GLY A 239 -20.52 13.91 6.17
N ILE A 240 -19.59 13.04 6.59
CA ILE A 240 -19.26 11.80 5.89
C ILE A 240 -20.48 10.88 5.84
N ASP A 241 -21.16 10.68 6.96
CA ASP A 241 -22.38 9.88 7.04
C ASP A 241 -23.50 10.45 6.14
N ALA A 242 -23.65 11.78 6.09
CA ALA A 242 -24.65 12.44 5.26
C ALA A 242 -24.41 12.23 3.75
N VAL A 243 -23.15 12.28 3.28
CA VAL A 243 -22.87 12.01 1.86
C VAL A 243 -22.98 10.53 1.51
N LEU A 244 -22.55 9.63 2.39
CA LEU A 244 -22.63 8.18 2.17
C LEU A 244 -24.07 7.65 2.26
N SER A 245 -24.88 8.17 3.18
CA SER A 245 -26.29 7.75 3.35
C SER A 245 -27.16 8.09 2.15
N ARG A 246 -26.84 9.17 1.43
CA ARG A 246 -27.48 9.60 0.18
C ARG A 246 -27.03 8.79 -1.04
N ALA A 247 -25.93 8.06 -0.94
CA ALA A 247 -25.34 7.30 -2.04
C ALA A 247 -25.80 5.83 -2.04
N GLY A 248 -25.97 5.29 -3.24
CA GLY A 248 -26.30 3.89 -3.50
C GLY A 248 -25.46 3.28 -4.63
N ARG A 249 -25.95 2.14 -5.15
CA ARG A 249 -25.25 1.39 -6.19
C ARG A 249 -25.08 2.24 -7.45
N GLY A 250 -23.83 2.46 -7.84
CA GLY A 250 -23.48 3.23 -9.02
C GLY A 250 -23.12 4.67 -8.77
N ASP A 251 -23.33 5.14 -7.55
CA ASP A 251 -22.95 6.48 -7.13
C ASP A 251 -21.47 6.53 -6.75
N VAL A 252 -20.90 7.73 -6.82
CA VAL A 252 -19.51 8.02 -6.46
C VAL A 252 -19.50 9.03 -5.32
N VAL A 253 -18.80 8.69 -4.25
CA VAL A 253 -18.58 9.57 -3.10
C VAL A 253 -17.11 9.88 -3.00
N VAL A 254 -16.77 11.17 -2.98
CA VAL A 254 -15.41 11.67 -2.75
C VAL A 254 -15.35 12.32 -1.37
N ILE A 255 -14.42 11.88 -0.53
CA ILE A 255 -14.08 12.56 0.72
C ILE A 255 -12.67 13.11 0.57
N GLN A 256 -12.54 14.43 0.67
CA GLN A 256 -11.26 15.10 0.67
C GLN A 256 -11.03 15.74 2.04
N PHE A 257 -9.85 15.51 2.62
CA PHE A 257 -9.42 16.10 3.88
C PHE A 257 -8.05 16.76 3.70
N ALA A 258 -7.92 18.00 4.15
CA ALA A 258 -6.66 18.72 4.31
C ALA A 258 -6.63 19.35 5.70
N GLY A 259 -5.55 19.10 6.44
CA GLY A 259 -5.42 19.55 7.83
C GLY A 259 -4.27 18.83 8.52
N HIS A 260 -4.21 18.99 9.84
CA HIS A 260 -3.28 18.21 10.64
C HIS A 260 -3.72 16.76 10.78
N GLY A 261 -2.75 15.85 10.76
CA GLY A 261 -2.90 14.54 11.36
C GLY A 261 -1.92 14.33 12.51
N THR A 262 -2.18 13.30 13.30
CA THR A 262 -1.43 12.92 14.50
C THR A 262 -1.48 11.41 14.69
N GLN A 263 -0.69 10.93 15.65
CA GLN A 263 -0.90 9.63 16.30
C GLN A 263 -1.50 9.82 17.68
N ILE A 264 -2.43 8.95 18.05
CA ILE A 264 -2.98 8.83 19.41
C ILE A 264 -2.56 7.46 19.90
N SER A 265 -2.12 7.31 21.16
CA SER A 265 -1.73 5.95 21.59
C SER A 265 -2.94 5.03 21.54
N ASP A 266 -2.70 3.85 20.96
CA ASP A 266 -3.68 2.82 20.61
C ASP A 266 -4.67 2.61 21.74
N THR A 267 -5.92 2.64 21.32
CA THR A 267 -7.06 2.44 22.19
C THR A 267 -7.53 0.98 22.15
N SER A 268 -7.37 0.28 21.03
CA SER A 268 -7.92 -1.05 20.74
C SER A 268 -7.01 -2.22 21.14
N GLY A 269 -5.69 -1.99 21.21
CA GLY A 269 -4.67 -3.01 21.52
C GLY A 269 -4.25 -3.85 20.31
N GLU A 270 -4.62 -3.45 19.09
CA GLU A 270 -4.42 -4.24 17.86
C GLU A 270 -3.21 -3.81 17.02
N GLU A 271 -2.71 -2.58 17.24
CA GLU A 271 -1.59 -2.00 16.49
C GLU A 271 -0.23 -2.48 17.06
N ILE A 272 0.66 -2.97 16.19
CA ILE A 272 1.99 -3.51 16.56
C ILE A 272 2.88 -2.42 17.23
N ASP A 273 2.65 -1.15 16.92
CA ASP A 273 3.34 0.01 17.50
C ASP A 273 2.54 0.72 18.62
N GLN A 274 1.30 0.27 18.87
CA GLN A 274 0.35 0.84 19.82
C GLN A 274 0.02 2.32 19.55
N LEU A 275 -0.20 2.74 18.30
CA LEU A 275 -0.63 4.10 17.95
C LEU A 275 -1.67 4.15 16.81
N ASP A 276 -2.86 4.71 17.06
CA ASP A 276 -3.90 4.96 16.06
C ASP A 276 -3.58 6.21 15.22
N GLU A 277 -3.70 6.11 13.89
CA GLU A 277 -3.63 7.26 12.99
C GLU A 277 -4.89 8.12 13.09
N SER A 278 -4.75 9.45 13.18
CA SER A 278 -5.92 10.32 13.39
C SER A 278 -5.85 11.64 12.64
N TRP A 279 -7.00 12.07 12.10
CA TRP A 279 -7.22 13.44 11.65
C TRP A 279 -7.49 14.34 12.86
N VAL A 280 -6.83 15.50 12.89
CA VAL A 280 -7.00 16.50 13.94
C VAL A 280 -8.13 17.45 13.54
N PRO A 281 -9.28 17.43 14.22
CA PRO A 281 -10.39 18.35 13.97
C PRO A 281 -10.11 19.73 14.61
N PHE A 282 -10.97 20.71 14.34
CA PHE A 282 -10.83 22.05 14.92
C PHE A 282 -10.94 22.06 16.45
N ASP A 283 -11.77 21.19 17.02
CA ASP A 283 -12.05 21.04 18.45
C ASP A 283 -11.06 20.10 19.18
N PHE A 284 -9.88 19.82 18.61
CA PHE A 284 -8.90 18.90 19.19
C PHE A 284 -8.42 19.29 20.61
N LEU A 285 -8.44 20.58 20.98
CA LEU A 285 -8.13 21.04 22.34
C LEU A 285 -9.18 20.60 23.36
N GLU A 286 -10.37 20.24 22.90
CA GLU A 286 -11.36 19.58 23.72
C GLU A 286 -10.99 18.11 23.95
N GLY A 287 -9.97 17.55 23.30
CA GLY A 287 -9.64 16.14 23.35
C GLY A 287 -10.53 15.31 22.43
N GLU A 288 -10.95 15.89 21.31
CA GLU A 288 -11.72 15.22 20.25
C GLU A 288 -10.82 14.95 19.04
N PHE A 289 -10.99 13.79 18.42
CA PHE A 289 -10.18 13.34 17.30
C PHE A 289 -11.02 12.48 16.37
N VAL A 290 -10.62 12.41 15.09
CA VAL A 290 -11.23 11.48 14.13
C VAL A 290 -10.20 10.38 13.89
N VAL A 291 -10.32 9.29 14.64
CA VAL A 291 -9.45 8.11 14.50
C VAL A 291 -9.90 7.25 13.33
N ASP A 292 -8.96 6.49 12.77
CA ASP A 292 -9.22 5.60 11.63
C ASP A 292 -10.26 4.51 11.96
N ASP A 293 -10.32 4.01 13.19
CA ASP A 293 -11.35 3.08 13.64
C ASP A 293 -12.76 3.64 13.50
N ALA A 294 -12.98 4.90 13.94
CA ALA A 294 -14.27 5.57 13.81
C ALA A 294 -14.66 5.79 12.34
N LEU A 295 -13.67 6.04 11.47
CA LEU A 295 -13.88 6.11 10.02
C LEU A 295 -14.19 4.74 9.43
N GLY A 296 -13.48 3.68 9.86
CA GLY A 296 -13.68 2.31 9.43
C GLY A 296 -15.08 1.80 9.76
N GLU A 297 -15.52 1.97 11.01
CA GLU A 297 -16.89 1.65 11.45
C GLU A 297 -17.95 2.39 10.63
N LEU A 298 -17.73 3.69 10.39
CA LEU A 298 -18.62 4.52 9.59
C LEU A 298 -18.69 4.03 8.15
N PHE A 299 -17.56 3.75 7.52
CA PHE A 299 -17.52 3.22 6.16
C PHE A 299 -18.23 1.88 6.09
N ASP A 300 -17.96 0.95 7.01
CA ASP A 300 -18.53 -0.40 7.02
C ASP A 300 -20.05 -0.44 6.98
N ARG A 301 -20.74 0.56 7.54
CA ARG A 301 -22.20 0.71 7.44
C ARG A 301 -22.71 0.78 5.99
N TYR A 302 -21.87 1.19 5.05
CA TYR A 302 -22.24 1.44 3.66
C TYR A 302 -21.65 0.42 2.65
N ARG A 303 -20.91 -0.60 3.11
CA ARG A 303 -20.10 -1.54 2.28
C ARG A 303 -20.87 -2.20 1.17
N ASP A 304 -22.03 -2.71 1.52
CA ASP A 304 -22.80 -3.55 0.63
C ASP A 304 -23.74 -2.74 -0.28
N ARG A 305 -23.70 -1.40 -0.21
CA ARG A 305 -24.54 -0.52 -1.05
C ARG A 305 -24.05 -0.39 -2.48
N GLY A 306 -22.82 -0.81 -2.78
CA GLY A 306 -22.25 -0.71 -4.13
C GLY A 306 -21.82 0.72 -4.52
N VAL A 307 -21.56 1.56 -3.52
CA VAL A 307 -21.03 2.93 -3.68
C VAL A 307 -19.52 2.85 -3.99
N GLU A 308 -19.06 3.69 -4.92
CA GLU A 308 -17.63 3.92 -5.15
C GLU A 308 -17.13 5.03 -4.22
N LEU A 309 -16.41 4.65 -3.17
CA LEU A 309 -15.81 5.58 -2.21
C LEU A 309 -14.36 5.88 -2.58
N VAL A 310 -14.03 7.16 -2.72
CA VAL A 310 -12.69 7.66 -3.03
C VAL A 310 -12.26 8.67 -1.97
N LEU A 311 -11.08 8.48 -1.39
CA LEU A 311 -10.51 9.37 -0.39
C LEU A 311 -9.25 10.06 -0.91
N PHE A 312 -9.15 11.35 -0.63
CA PHE A 312 -7.93 12.14 -0.80
C PHE A 312 -7.56 12.79 0.54
N THR A 313 -6.49 12.32 1.19
CA THR A 313 -6.08 12.82 2.51
C THR A 313 -4.73 13.53 2.41
N ASP A 314 -4.73 14.83 2.67
CA ASP A 314 -3.55 15.69 2.65
C ASP A 314 -3.14 16.09 4.08
N CYS A 315 -2.70 15.09 4.85
CA CYS A 315 -2.29 15.18 6.25
C CYS A 315 -1.16 14.19 6.58
N CYS A 316 -0.50 14.37 7.74
CA CYS A 316 0.54 13.46 8.23
C CYS A 316 -0.03 12.48 9.26
N HIS A 317 0.35 11.21 9.22
CA HIS A 317 -0.15 10.23 10.19
C HIS A 317 0.87 9.72 11.21
N SER A 318 2.19 9.94 11.03
CA SER A 318 3.22 9.43 11.96
C SER A 318 3.68 10.41 13.04
N GLY A 319 4.01 9.88 14.22
CA GLY A 319 4.54 10.54 15.40
C GLY A 319 6.08 10.54 15.49
N THR A 320 6.63 11.13 16.54
CA THR A 320 8.07 11.44 16.63
C THR A 320 8.97 10.24 16.94
N SER A 321 8.46 9.19 17.60
CA SER A 321 9.25 8.04 18.05
C SER A 321 9.57 7.05 16.93
N SER A 322 8.61 6.77 16.05
CA SER A 322 8.81 5.98 14.83
C SER A 322 9.72 6.71 13.84
N ARG A 323 9.59 8.04 13.73
CA ARG A 323 10.40 8.89 12.82
C ARG A 323 11.85 9.12 13.25
N ALA A 324 12.14 9.23 14.55
CA ALA A 324 13.50 9.47 15.06
C ALA A 324 14.48 8.33 14.75
N ALA A 325 13.97 7.13 14.44
CA ALA A 325 14.78 5.99 14.02
C ALA A 325 15.20 6.05 12.53
N PHE A 326 14.52 6.86 11.70
CA PHE A 326 14.72 6.88 10.24
C PHE A 326 15.24 8.22 9.68
N GLU A 327 15.11 9.35 10.38
CA GLU A 327 15.47 10.66 9.81
C GLU A 327 16.49 11.46 10.63
N ALA A 328 17.67 11.67 10.05
CA ALA A 328 18.62 12.72 10.46
C ALA A 328 18.39 14.06 9.71
N SER A 329 17.36 14.19 8.85
CA SER A 329 17.27 15.33 7.90
C SER A 329 15.89 15.97 7.66
N ALA A 330 14.78 15.48 8.22
CA ALA A 330 13.52 16.24 8.21
C ALA A 330 13.07 16.51 9.65
N ALA A 331 12.75 17.76 9.96
CA ALA A 331 12.23 18.13 11.26
C ALA A 331 10.71 17.82 11.26
N PRO A 332 10.21 16.83 12.02
CA PRO A 332 8.79 16.48 12.05
C PRO A 332 7.88 17.65 12.48
N ASN A 333 8.46 18.65 13.14
CA ASN A 333 7.81 19.90 13.55
C ASN A 333 8.13 21.09 12.63
N ALA A 334 8.43 20.86 11.35
CA ALA A 334 8.53 21.96 10.39
C ALA A 334 7.25 22.81 10.43
N PRO A 335 7.35 24.16 10.38
CA PRO A 335 6.19 25.04 10.49
C PRO A 335 5.12 24.77 9.42
N ASN A 336 5.54 24.33 8.23
CA ASN A 336 4.67 23.99 7.12
C ASN A 336 4.33 22.48 7.01
N SER A 337 4.71 21.66 7.99
CA SER A 337 4.30 20.26 8.04
C SER A 337 2.88 20.13 8.58
N ARG A 338 2.08 19.26 7.97
CA ARG A 338 0.72 18.91 8.39
C ARG A 338 0.66 17.85 9.48
N PHE A 339 1.66 17.83 10.36
CA PHE A 339 1.69 17.02 11.58
C PHE A 339 1.47 17.88 12.82
N LEU A 340 0.56 17.48 13.72
CA LEU A 340 0.41 18.13 15.02
C LEU A 340 0.85 17.17 16.14
N PRO A 341 1.90 17.49 16.92
CA PRO A 341 2.21 16.73 18.12
C PRO A 341 1.16 17.02 19.19
N VAL A 342 0.39 15.99 19.56
CA VAL A 342 -0.65 16.07 20.59
C VAL A 342 -0.12 15.61 21.95
N GLU A 343 -0.36 16.39 23.01
CA GLU A 343 0.06 15.99 24.36
C GLU A 343 -0.77 14.83 24.91
N ARG A 344 -0.13 14.00 25.74
CA ARG A 344 -0.75 12.86 26.41
C ARG A 344 -2.07 13.20 27.13
N ALA A 345 -2.17 14.38 27.76
CA ALA A 345 -3.39 14.78 28.45
C ALA A 345 -4.62 14.92 27.51
N LEU A 346 -4.42 15.35 26.26
CA LEU A 346 -5.51 15.41 25.27
C LEU A 346 -5.87 14.01 24.78
N GLN A 347 -4.87 13.15 24.57
CA GLN A 347 -5.09 11.75 24.22
C GLN A 347 -5.87 11.01 25.31
N ASP A 348 -5.49 11.16 26.58
CA ASP A 348 -6.16 10.53 27.71
C ASP A 348 -7.60 11.03 27.86
N ARG A 349 -7.84 12.32 27.57
CA ARG A 349 -9.19 12.90 27.55
C ARG A 349 -10.07 12.29 26.46
N PHE A 350 -9.52 12.09 25.26
CA PHE A 350 -10.21 11.39 24.17
C PHE A 350 -10.62 9.98 24.59
N ARG A 351 -9.67 9.18 25.11
CA ARG A 351 -9.93 7.81 25.58
C ARG A 351 -11.01 7.74 26.65
N ALA A 352 -11.00 8.68 27.58
CA ALA A 352 -11.99 8.72 28.66
C ALA A 352 -13.42 9.00 28.16
N ARG A 353 -13.57 9.69 27.02
CA ARG A 353 -14.89 9.97 26.42
C ARG A 353 -15.34 8.93 25.41
N HIS A 354 -14.40 8.30 24.73
CA HIS A 354 -14.64 7.32 23.68
C HIS A 354 -14.09 5.95 24.06
N PRO A 355 -14.59 5.32 25.15
CA PRO A 355 -14.08 4.03 25.62
C PRO A 355 -14.41 2.86 24.69
N ASP A 356 -15.35 3.05 23.75
CA ASP A 356 -15.70 2.02 22.76
C ASP A 356 -14.83 2.09 21.51
N ALA A 357 -14.21 3.25 21.20
CA ALA A 357 -13.11 3.32 20.25
C ALA A 357 -11.91 2.45 20.70
N ALA A 358 -11.86 2.10 21.99
CA ALA A 358 -10.85 1.24 22.60
C ALA A 358 -11.13 -0.28 22.51
N ARG A 359 -12.14 -0.72 21.75
CA ARG A 359 -12.50 -2.14 21.62
C ARG A 359 -12.38 -2.57 20.16
N GLY A 360 -11.20 -3.06 19.78
CA GLY A 360 -10.87 -3.50 18.39
C GLY A 360 -11.66 -4.70 17.85
N ASP A 361 -12.62 -5.25 18.59
CA ASP A 361 -13.15 -6.60 18.39
C ASP A 361 -14.09 -6.80 17.18
N THR A 362 -14.22 -5.85 16.24
CA THR A 362 -15.23 -5.96 15.16
C THR A 362 -14.80 -5.53 13.75
N ARG A 363 -13.51 -5.33 13.48
CA ARG A 363 -13.07 -4.97 12.13
C ARG A 363 -13.34 -6.12 11.15
N ARG A 364 -14.32 -5.96 10.24
CA ARG A 364 -14.30 -6.72 8.98
C ARG A 364 -13.18 -6.15 8.16
N ASP A 365 -12.02 -6.78 8.23
CA ASP A 365 -10.81 -6.57 7.41
C ASP A 365 -11.06 -5.49 6.33
N SER A 366 -10.83 -4.23 6.72
CA SER A 366 -11.25 -3.06 5.95
C SER A 366 -10.29 -2.73 4.82
N LEU A 367 -9.29 -3.59 4.62
CA LEU A 367 -8.29 -3.46 3.57
C LEU A 367 -8.95 -3.57 2.19
N GLY A 368 -9.25 -2.42 1.59
CA GLY A 368 -9.34 -2.28 0.13
C GLY A 368 -10.74 -2.13 -0.47
N TRP A 369 -11.76 -1.77 0.32
CA TRP A 369 -12.97 -1.24 -0.29
C TRP A 369 -12.69 0.14 -0.89
N GLU A 370 -12.30 1.12 -0.11
CA GLU A 370 -12.05 2.46 -0.60
C GLU A 370 -10.89 2.54 -1.61
N ILE A 371 -10.90 3.61 -2.41
CA ILE A 371 -9.78 4.03 -3.22
C ILE A 371 -9.16 5.23 -2.52
N HIS A 372 -8.03 5.04 -1.87
CA HIS A 372 -7.42 6.04 -1.00
C HIS A 372 -6.10 6.55 -1.55
N PHE A 373 -6.02 7.87 -1.71
CA PHE A 373 -4.78 8.60 -1.99
C PHE A 373 -4.39 9.40 -0.74
N ALA A 374 -3.22 9.11 -0.18
CA ALA A 374 -2.68 9.81 0.97
C ALA A 374 -1.43 10.60 0.58
N ALA A 375 -1.22 11.75 1.22
CA ALA A 375 -0.16 12.68 0.87
C ALA A 375 1.27 12.20 1.16
N CYS A 376 1.45 11.25 2.08
CA CYS A 376 2.76 10.73 2.45
C CYS A 376 2.67 9.26 2.91
N GLN A 377 3.82 8.59 2.96
CA GLN A 377 3.94 7.30 3.62
C GLN A 377 3.76 7.43 5.14
N ASP A 378 3.49 6.31 5.79
CA ASP A 378 3.25 6.19 7.22
C ASP A 378 4.45 6.66 8.07
N GLN A 379 5.65 6.89 7.50
CA GLN A 379 6.83 7.43 8.20
C GLN A 379 7.24 8.85 7.73
N GLN A 380 6.52 9.43 6.76
CA GLN A 380 6.84 10.71 6.14
C GLN A 380 5.84 11.79 6.52
N SER A 381 6.13 13.04 6.17
CA SER A 381 5.24 14.18 6.46
C SER A 381 4.67 14.75 5.17
N ALA A 382 3.41 15.15 5.22
CA ALA A 382 2.77 16.04 4.26
C ALA A 382 3.14 17.50 4.55
N TYR A 383 3.45 18.28 3.52
CA TYR A 383 3.89 19.67 3.65
C TYR A 383 3.04 20.63 2.83
N GLU A 384 2.96 21.87 3.31
CA GLU A 384 2.42 23.01 2.56
C GLU A 384 3.48 23.66 1.68
N GLU A 385 3.06 24.05 0.48
CA GLU A 385 3.81 24.78 -0.52
C GLU A 385 2.87 25.75 -1.25
N ASN A 386 3.27 27.03 -1.35
CA ASN A 386 2.52 28.06 -2.10
C ASN A 386 1.05 28.23 -1.67
N GLY A 387 0.75 28.11 -0.37
CA GLY A 387 -0.61 28.27 0.15
C GLY A 387 -1.51 27.07 -0.15
N HIS A 388 -0.93 25.91 -0.44
CA HIS A 388 -1.62 24.65 -0.71
C HIS A 388 -0.83 23.48 -0.11
N GLY A 389 -1.43 22.30 -0.03
CA GLY A 389 -0.71 21.06 0.20
C GLY A 389 0.04 20.63 -1.06
N LYS A 390 1.29 20.20 -0.92
CA LYS A 390 2.06 19.67 -2.05
C LYS A 390 1.31 18.54 -2.77
N PHE A 391 0.66 17.68 -2.01
CA PHE A 391 -0.11 16.56 -2.56
C PHE A 391 -1.33 17.06 -3.32
N THR A 392 -2.08 18.01 -2.76
CA THR A 392 -3.22 18.62 -3.45
C THR A 392 -2.83 19.24 -4.79
N LEU A 393 -1.74 20.01 -4.85
CA LEU A 393 -1.25 20.59 -6.11
C LEU A 393 -0.94 19.51 -7.15
N ALA A 394 -0.19 18.47 -6.75
CA ALA A 394 0.17 17.38 -7.64
C ALA A 394 -1.04 16.56 -8.11
N ALA A 395 -1.98 16.28 -7.22
CA ALA A 395 -3.19 15.51 -7.50
C ALA A 395 -4.12 16.23 -8.48
N LEU A 396 -4.40 17.52 -8.24
CA LEU A 396 -5.22 18.33 -9.12
C LEU A 396 -4.56 18.51 -10.49
N GLN A 397 -3.24 18.76 -10.53
CA GLN A 397 -2.52 18.85 -11.80
C GLN A 397 -2.56 17.53 -12.58
N ALA A 398 -2.40 16.39 -11.90
CA ALA A 398 -2.50 15.08 -12.53
C ALA A 398 -3.90 14.79 -13.07
N LEU A 399 -4.95 15.22 -12.35
CA LEU A 399 -6.34 15.10 -12.77
C LEU A 399 -6.67 15.96 -13.99
N GLU A 400 -6.19 17.20 -14.04
CA GLU A 400 -6.32 18.08 -15.20
C GLU A 400 -5.65 17.46 -16.44
N ASN A 401 -4.44 16.94 -16.28
CA ASN A 401 -3.67 16.34 -17.37
C ASN A 401 -4.25 15.00 -17.85
N ALA A 402 -4.86 14.22 -16.97
CA ALA A 402 -5.47 12.95 -17.35
C ALA A 402 -6.73 13.13 -18.22
N GLY A 403 -7.41 14.27 -18.09
CA GLY A 403 -8.74 14.50 -18.65
C GLY A 403 -9.78 13.57 -18.02
N ALA A 404 -10.85 14.13 -17.47
CA ALA A 404 -11.87 13.38 -16.70
C ALA A 404 -12.50 12.16 -17.41
N ALA A 405 -12.35 12.04 -18.73
CA ALA A 405 -13.01 11.03 -19.52
C ALA A 405 -12.19 9.75 -19.78
N HIS A 406 -10.86 9.69 -19.56
CA HIS A 406 -10.07 8.54 -20.07
C HIS A 406 -8.94 7.99 -19.16
N GLY A 407 -8.77 8.53 -17.94
CA GLY A 407 -7.81 8.00 -16.95
C GLY A 407 -8.35 6.84 -16.11
N THR A 408 -7.45 6.05 -15.53
CA THR A 408 -7.77 5.08 -14.46
C THR A 408 -7.17 5.54 -13.13
N TYR A 409 -7.69 5.02 -12.00
CA TYR A 409 -7.12 5.33 -10.68
C TYR A 409 -5.63 4.97 -10.57
N GLY A 410 -5.22 3.84 -11.16
CA GLY A 410 -3.81 3.45 -11.21
C GLY A 410 -2.95 4.47 -11.96
N ARG A 411 -3.41 4.99 -13.10
CA ARG A 411 -2.67 6.03 -13.84
C ARG A 411 -2.58 7.35 -13.10
N LEU A 412 -3.65 7.72 -12.39
CA LEU A 412 -3.65 8.89 -11.52
C LEU A 412 -2.63 8.71 -10.38
N ALA A 413 -2.64 7.56 -9.71
CA ALA A 413 -1.69 7.24 -8.65
C ALA A 413 -0.25 7.33 -9.14
N ASP A 414 0.06 6.71 -10.29
CA ASP A 414 1.40 6.74 -10.85
C ASP A 414 1.82 8.17 -11.24
N ALA A 415 0.88 9.00 -11.73
CA ALA A 415 1.16 10.40 -12.08
C ALA A 415 1.44 11.26 -10.85
N VAL A 416 0.66 11.08 -9.78
CA VAL A 416 0.86 11.75 -8.50
C VAL A 416 2.19 11.34 -7.88
N ILE A 417 2.48 10.05 -7.77
CA ILE A 417 3.74 9.55 -7.20
C ILE A 417 4.95 10.08 -8.00
N ARG A 418 4.87 10.11 -9.33
CA ARG A 418 5.94 10.68 -10.18
C ARG A 418 6.19 12.17 -9.93
N ALA A 419 5.18 12.94 -9.54
CA ALA A 419 5.36 14.35 -9.22
C ALA A 419 6.23 14.59 -7.97
N PHE A 420 6.41 13.55 -7.14
CA PHE A 420 7.25 13.56 -5.94
C PHE A 420 8.56 12.80 -6.09
N ALA A 421 8.93 12.39 -7.32
CA ALA A 421 10.13 11.57 -7.54
C ALA A 421 11.44 12.21 -7.01
N ASP A 422 11.50 13.54 -6.99
CA ASP A 422 12.64 14.31 -6.48
C ASP A 422 12.45 14.81 -5.02
N ASP A 423 11.32 14.51 -4.36
CA ASP A 423 11.03 14.94 -2.98
C ASP A 423 11.20 13.78 -1.98
N LEU A 424 12.37 13.71 -1.37
CA LEU A 424 12.71 12.67 -0.40
C LEU A 424 11.94 12.78 0.93
N ARG A 425 11.27 13.92 1.19
CA ARG A 425 10.58 14.18 2.47
C ARG A 425 9.12 13.75 2.46
N GLN A 426 8.55 13.57 1.26
CA GLN A 426 7.14 13.29 1.08
C GLN A 426 6.93 12.42 -0.16
N THR A 427 6.39 11.22 0.03
CA THR A 427 6.01 10.31 -1.06
C THR A 427 4.56 9.88 -0.88
N PRO A 428 3.65 10.29 -1.76
CA PRO A 428 2.24 9.91 -1.67
C PRO A 428 2.04 8.40 -1.66
N ASN A 429 1.01 7.94 -0.94
CA ASN A 429 0.59 6.56 -0.89
C ASN A 429 -0.73 6.37 -1.64
N PHE A 430 -0.93 5.20 -2.22
CA PHE A 430 -2.17 4.82 -2.88
C PHE A 430 -2.57 3.42 -2.46
N ARG A 431 -3.74 3.29 -1.83
CA ARG A 431 -4.32 2.04 -1.36
C ARG A 431 -5.66 1.80 -2.06
N ALA A 432 -5.80 0.64 -2.71
CA ALA A 432 -7.04 0.16 -3.30
C ALA A 432 -6.91 -1.33 -3.62
N ALA A 433 -8.03 -2.08 -3.64
CA ALA A 433 -8.02 -3.44 -4.17
C ALA A 433 -7.46 -3.46 -5.62
N SER A 434 -6.67 -4.48 -5.96
CA SER A 434 -5.94 -4.59 -7.23
C SER A 434 -6.82 -4.33 -8.46
N GLN A 435 -8.03 -4.88 -8.46
CA GLN A 435 -9.03 -4.69 -9.51
C GLN A 435 -9.47 -3.23 -9.71
N ARG A 436 -9.47 -2.41 -8.65
CA ARG A 436 -9.91 -1.00 -8.67
C ARG A 436 -8.87 -0.06 -9.31
N ARG A 437 -7.59 -0.45 -9.39
CA ARG A 437 -6.56 0.32 -10.12
C ARG A 437 -6.90 0.50 -11.60
N GLY A 438 -7.58 -0.48 -12.19
CA GLY A 438 -8.02 -0.44 -13.59
C GLY A 438 -9.33 0.32 -13.82
N TRP A 439 -10.03 0.73 -12.76
CA TRP A 439 -11.32 1.43 -12.91
C TRP A 439 -11.10 2.82 -13.47
N ARG A 440 -12.01 3.24 -14.35
CA ARG A 440 -12.06 4.61 -14.86
C ARG A 440 -12.36 5.55 -13.71
N LEU A 441 -11.70 6.70 -13.70
CA LEU A 441 -11.88 7.71 -12.67
C LEU A 441 -13.36 8.09 -12.55
N PHE A 442 -13.93 7.91 -11.36
CA PHE A 442 -15.26 8.36 -10.98
C PHE A 442 -16.38 7.80 -11.89
N ALA A 443 -16.22 6.59 -12.41
CA ALA A 443 -17.18 6.01 -13.36
C ALA A 443 -18.42 5.40 -12.69
N GLY A 444 -18.36 5.11 -11.39
CA GLY A 444 -19.43 4.43 -10.67
C GLY A 444 -19.52 2.93 -11.00
N THR A 445 -20.30 2.20 -10.20
CA THR A 445 -20.60 0.78 -10.44
C THR A 445 -21.85 0.61 -11.34
N ALA A 446 -21.75 -0.10 -12.46
CA ALA A 446 -22.93 -0.32 -13.30
C ALA A 446 -24.00 -1.17 -12.58
N ALA A 447 -25.27 -0.76 -12.64
CA ALA A 447 -26.39 -1.62 -12.29
C ALA A 447 -26.40 -2.82 -13.25
N ALA A 448 -26.34 -4.04 -12.72
CA ALA A 448 -26.45 -5.23 -13.55
C ALA A 448 -27.83 -5.25 -14.22
N SER A 449 -27.85 -5.14 -15.55
CA SER A 449 -29.07 -5.28 -16.34
C SER A 449 -29.55 -6.75 -16.31
N GLY A 450 -30.67 -6.99 -15.64
CA GLY A 450 -31.60 -8.11 -15.86
C GLY A 450 -31.04 -9.53 -15.86
N ALA A 451 -31.22 -10.25 -14.75
CA ALA A 451 -31.32 -11.71 -14.78
C ALA A 451 -32.78 -12.12 -14.53
N ALA A 452 -33.28 -12.94 -15.45
CA ALA A 452 -34.66 -13.34 -15.66
C ALA A 452 -35.31 -14.06 -14.46
N SER A 453 -36.64 -13.99 -14.43
CA SER A 453 -37.51 -14.76 -13.53
C SER A 453 -37.14 -16.25 -13.49
N PRO A 454 -37.23 -16.91 -12.32
CA PRO A 454 -36.93 -18.33 -12.22
C PRO A 454 -38.03 -19.17 -12.91
N PRO A 455 -37.67 -20.28 -13.58
CA PRO A 455 -38.66 -21.17 -14.16
C PRO A 455 -39.39 -21.92 -13.05
N THR A 456 -40.71 -21.92 -13.13
CA THR A 456 -41.61 -22.76 -12.35
C THR A 456 -41.49 -24.22 -12.79
N HIS A 457 -41.25 -25.15 -11.85
CA HIS A 457 -41.66 -26.54 -11.99
C HIS A 457 -42.12 -27.14 -10.64
N PRO A 458 -43.03 -28.13 -10.67
CA PRO A 458 -43.86 -28.53 -9.53
C PRO A 458 -43.25 -29.66 -8.69
N GLY A 459 -43.60 -29.65 -7.40
CA GLY A 459 -43.92 -30.83 -6.58
C GLY A 459 -42.88 -31.93 -6.44
N GLY A 460 -42.20 -31.95 -5.30
CA GLY A 460 -41.50 -33.13 -4.79
C GLY A 460 -40.88 -32.86 -3.42
N GLU A 461 -41.56 -33.25 -2.34
CA GLU A 461 -41.02 -33.26 -0.98
C GLU A 461 -39.78 -34.18 -0.89
N THR A 462 -38.72 -33.74 -0.20
CA THR A 462 -38.08 -34.51 0.88
C THR A 462 -37.00 -33.70 1.61
N ALA A 463 -37.13 -33.70 2.95
CA ALA A 463 -36.13 -33.58 4.02
C ALA A 463 -35.14 -32.39 4.07
N SER A 464 -35.35 -31.55 5.09
CA SER A 464 -34.38 -30.60 5.65
C SER A 464 -33.22 -31.31 6.37
N ALA A 465 -31.98 -30.98 6.01
CA ALA A 465 -30.81 -31.10 6.88
C ALA A 465 -29.89 -29.90 6.63
N GLY A 466 -29.48 -29.21 7.70
CA GLY A 466 -28.94 -27.86 7.66
C GLY A 466 -27.54 -27.70 7.09
N LEU A 467 -27.30 -26.51 6.52
CA LEU A 467 -25.98 -25.91 6.35
C LEU A 467 -25.96 -24.62 7.20
N ARG A 468 -25.19 -24.64 8.29
CA ARG A 468 -24.76 -23.46 9.06
C ARG A 468 -23.28 -23.20 8.76
N ASP A 469 -22.93 -21.94 8.50
CA ASP A 469 -21.72 -21.20 8.92
C ASP A 469 -20.32 -21.88 8.93
N ALA A 470 -19.98 -22.67 7.91
CA ALA A 470 -18.63 -23.24 7.79
C ALA A 470 -17.43 -22.27 7.52
N PRO A 471 -17.59 -21.05 6.94
CA PRO A 471 -16.43 -20.18 6.65
C PRO A 471 -15.94 -19.32 7.83
N LEU A 472 -16.83 -18.82 8.69
CA LEU A 472 -16.48 -17.88 9.77
C LEU A 472 -15.80 -18.58 10.97
N GLU A 473 -16.31 -19.75 11.38
CA GLU A 473 -15.63 -20.62 12.35
C GLU A 473 -14.24 -21.09 11.87
N ARG A 474 -13.96 -20.99 10.57
CA ARG A 474 -12.65 -21.32 9.97
C ARG A 474 -11.66 -20.15 10.02
N ILE A 475 -12.15 -18.91 10.08
CA ILE A 475 -11.34 -17.70 10.19
C ILE A 475 -11.01 -17.41 11.66
N GLU A 476 -11.98 -17.53 12.57
CA GLU A 476 -11.78 -17.34 14.01
C GLU A 476 -10.79 -18.38 14.58
N ARG A 477 -10.94 -19.65 14.17
CA ARG A 477 -9.98 -20.71 14.51
C ARG A 477 -8.56 -20.44 13.97
N ARG A 478 -8.44 -19.71 12.84
CA ARG A 478 -7.16 -19.31 12.24
C ARG A 478 -6.48 -18.18 13.02
N LEU A 479 -7.23 -17.19 13.50
CA LEU A 479 -6.69 -16.10 14.33
C LEU A 479 -6.21 -16.60 15.71
N ASP A 480 -6.92 -17.58 16.28
CA ASP A 480 -6.51 -18.27 17.51
C ASP A 480 -5.25 -19.13 17.31
N GLU A 481 -5.13 -19.82 16.16
CA GLU A 481 -3.95 -20.61 15.79
C GLU A 481 -2.71 -19.72 15.56
N ILE A 482 -2.86 -18.58 14.88
CA ILE A 482 -1.81 -17.56 14.70
C ILE A 482 -1.35 -16.99 16.05
N SER A 483 -2.29 -16.65 16.93
CA SER A 483 -1.98 -16.19 18.29
C SER A 483 -1.30 -17.27 19.14
N ALA A 484 -1.56 -18.56 18.89
CA ALA A 484 -0.89 -19.67 19.57
C ALA A 484 0.53 -19.93 19.02
N VAL A 485 0.75 -19.74 17.72
CA VAL A 485 2.08 -19.81 17.08
C VAL A 485 2.97 -18.66 17.55
N LEU A 486 2.43 -17.43 17.63
CA LEU A 486 3.15 -16.27 18.16
C LEU A 486 3.57 -16.46 19.63
N ARG A 487 2.72 -17.08 20.45
CA ARG A 487 3.03 -17.45 21.85
C ARG A 487 4.04 -18.59 22.00
N ARG A 488 4.24 -19.43 20.98
CA ARG A 488 5.28 -20.48 20.97
C ARG A 488 6.64 -19.99 20.46
N LEU A 489 6.66 -18.85 19.77
CA LEU A 489 7.85 -18.26 19.16
C LEU A 489 8.44 -17.08 19.97
N SER A 490 7.71 -16.62 20.99
CA SER A 490 8.19 -15.80 22.12
C SER A 490 8.77 -16.68 23.22
#